data_AF-A2GW59-F1
#
_entry.id   AF-A2GW59-F1
#
_cell.length_a   1.000
_cell.length_b   1.000
_cell.length_c   1.000
_cell.angle_alpha   90.00
_cell.angle_beta   90.00
_cell.angle_gamma   90.00
#
_symmetry.space_group_name_H-M   'P 1'
#
loop_
_entity.id
_entity.type
_entity.pdbx_description
1 polymer ?
#
loop_
_entity_poly.entity_id
_entity_poly.type
_entity_poly.pdbx_seq_one_letter_code
_entity_poly.pdbx_strand_id
1 'polypeptide(L)'
;MLATTAPNSLVMNPTSMLVEMKSFIPSSYTFETTIQKIKQELLTNNLDCTAQDETNGQYLYDMQDLIDHLPKLPEIQQQKLTIPEFDEIEVGLTDSVEIKKFIRKVNYEFLGFHCNHKVMDKDCDMVYKNISDIYKSGEFKTYDNFVSLVAECVWQIRDKDRRGKVWNEQIRPAMFELKKTIDALVVLAGQISMYNAKMNPQCSKCKAAMRKYNYSVKEI
;
A
#
# COMPACT_ATOMS: atom_id res chain seq x y z
N MET A 1 23.72 -2.12 -22.50
CA MET A 1 22.43 -1.52 -22.13
C MET A 1 22.05 -2.08 -20.77
N LEU A 2 22.12 -1.27 -19.71
CA LEU A 2 21.64 -1.66 -18.38
C LEU A 2 20.11 -1.59 -18.43
N ALA A 3 19.46 -2.75 -18.59
CA ALA A 3 18.03 -2.84 -18.36
C ALA A 3 17.80 -2.55 -16.87
N THR A 4 17.22 -1.39 -16.57
CA THR A 4 16.65 -1.10 -15.26
C THR A 4 15.48 -2.06 -15.04
N THR A 5 15.77 -3.25 -14.52
CA THR A 5 14.74 -4.16 -14.01
C THR A 5 14.08 -3.47 -12.83
N ALA A 6 12.88 -2.94 -13.05
CA ALA A 6 12.00 -2.52 -11.98
C ALA A 6 11.91 -3.65 -10.94
N PRO A 7 11.87 -3.35 -9.64
CA PRO A 7 11.92 -4.36 -8.60
C PRO A 7 10.81 -5.40 -8.80
N ASN A 8 11.15 -6.69 -8.62
CA ASN A 8 10.22 -7.81 -8.79
C ASN A 8 9.03 -7.77 -7.81
N SER A 9 9.12 -6.92 -6.79
CA SER A 9 8.07 -6.65 -5.82
C SER A 9 8.05 -5.18 -5.44
N LEU A 10 6.86 -4.64 -5.22
CA LEU A 10 6.67 -3.29 -4.70
C LEU A 10 5.61 -3.31 -3.60
N VAL A 11 5.90 -2.61 -2.50
CA VAL A 11 4.98 -2.39 -1.38
C VAL A 11 4.92 -0.88 -1.16
N MET A 12 3.72 -0.31 -1.18
CA MET A 12 3.50 1.11 -0.94
C MET A 12 2.36 1.31 0.05
N ASN A 13 2.57 2.19 1.03
CA ASN A 13 1.53 2.64 1.94
C ASN A 13 0.82 3.86 1.33
N PRO A 14 -0.49 3.77 1.02
CA PRO A 14 -1.23 4.88 0.43
C PRO A 14 -1.22 6.17 1.28
N THR A 15 -1.13 6.02 2.60
CA THR A 15 -1.11 7.13 3.55
C THR A 15 0.24 7.86 3.57
N SER A 16 1.36 7.16 3.34
CA SER A 16 2.68 7.80 3.26
C SER A 16 2.88 8.58 1.95
N MET A 17 2.22 8.16 0.87
CA MET A 17 2.30 8.87 -0.40
C MET A 17 1.55 10.22 -0.41
N LEU A 18 0.54 10.41 0.44
CA LEU A 18 -0.06 11.73 0.72
C LEU A 18 0.98 12.75 1.22
N VAL A 19 2.00 12.27 1.93
CA VAL A 19 3.09 13.06 2.49
C VAL A 19 4.18 13.32 1.43
N GLU A 20 4.50 12.33 0.60
CA GLU A 20 5.63 12.39 -0.34
C GLU A 20 5.35 13.18 -1.63
N MET A 21 4.11 13.17 -2.16
CA MET A 21 3.77 13.77 -3.46
C MET A 21 3.79 15.30 -3.52
N LYS A 22 3.97 15.99 -2.38
CA LYS A 22 4.01 17.47 -2.29
C LYS A 22 5.35 18.03 -1.81
N SER A 23 6.40 17.21 -1.79
CA SER A 23 7.78 17.62 -1.51
C SER A 23 8.40 18.60 -2.53
N PHE A 24 7.65 19.02 -3.57
CA PHE A 24 8.04 19.99 -4.59
C PHE A 24 7.54 21.42 -4.36
N ILE A 25 7.09 21.78 -3.16
CA ILE A 25 6.62 23.15 -2.89
C ILE A 25 7.84 24.09 -2.64
N PRO A 26 7.92 25.27 -3.31
CA PRO A 26 9.01 26.22 -3.14
C PRO A 26 9.13 26.68 -1.68
N SER A 27 10.34 27.08 -1.29
CA SER A 27 10.76 27.54 0.04
C SER A 27 10.12 28.85 0.53
N SER A 28 8.91 29.19 0.08
CA SER A 28 8.14 30.33 0.58
C SER A 28 7.18 29.86 1.70
N TYR A 29 7.32 30.46 2.88
CA TYR A 29 6.46 30.24 4.05
C TYR A 29 5.01 30.74 3.77
N THR A 30 4.21 29.95 3.06
CA THR A 30 2.79 30.26 2.78
C THR A 30 1.88 29.43 3.68
N PHE A 31 0.66 29.90 3.93
CA PHE A 31 -0.36 29.18 4.69
C PHE A 31 -0.52 27.72 4.23
N GLU A 32 -0.48 27.48 2.92
CA GLU A 32 -0.54 26.14 2.32
C GLU A 32 0.59 25.22 2.80
N THR A 33 1.84 25.71 2.89
CA THR A 33 2.96 24.92 3.43
C THR A 33 2.77 24.53 4.88
N THR A 34 2.15 25.41 5.68
CA THR A 34 1.87 25.14 7.09
C THR A 34 0.80 24.06 7.23
N ILE A 35 -0.28 24.15 6.45
CA ILE A 35 -1.33 23.13 6.42
C ILE A 35 -0.76 21.78 5.96
N GLN A 36 0.08 21.73 4.92
CA GLN A 36 0.70 20.46 4.50
C GLN A 36 1.57 19.84 5.59
N LYS A 37 2.35 20.66 6.32
CA LYS A 37 3.16 20.17 7.44
C LYS A 37 2.28 19.58 8.54
N ILE A 38 1.18 20.25 8.90
CA ILE A 38 0.22 19.74 9.89
C ILE A 38 -0.42 18.43 9.42
N LYS A 39 -0.80 18.32 8.13
CA LYS A 39 -1.31 17.06 7.57
C LYS A 39 -0.30 15.93 7.73
N GLN A 40 0.98 16.19 7.48
CA GLN A 40 2.04 15.21 7.69
C GLN A 40 2.17 14.82 9.18
N GLU A 41 2.15 15.79 10.09
CA GLU A 41 2.18 15.55 11.54
C GLU A 41 1.02 14.63 11.96
N LEU A 42 -0.21 14.94 11.53
CA LEU A 42 -1.42 14.15 11.80
C LEU A 42 -1.31 12.71 11.26
N LEU A 43 -0.94 12.56 10.00
CA LEU A 43 -0.88 11.24 9.33
C LEU A 43 0.28 10.36 9.83
N THR A 44 1.30 10.95 10.45
CA THR A 44 2.44 10.22 11.03
C THR A 44 2.33 10.05 12.54
N ASN A 45 1.22 10.49 13.15
CA ASN A 45 1.00 10.50 14.59
C ASN A 45 2.12 11.20 15.38
N ASN A 46 2.56 12.35 14.87
CA ASN A 46 3.60 13.20 15.46
C ASN A 46 3.10 14.63 15.70
N LEU A 47 1.79 14.82 15.83
CA LEU A 47 1.23 16.14 16.13
C LEU A 47 1.67 16.60 17.52
N ASP A 48 2.31 17.76 17.58
CA ASP A 48 2.56 18.45 18.84
C ASP A 48 1.24 19.03 19.39
N CYS A 49 0.75 18.42 20.47
CA CYS A 49 -0.46 18.79 21.19
C CYS A 49 -0.20 19.73 22.39
N THR A 50 1.01 20.28 22.53
CA THR A 50 1.30 21.25 23.58
C THR A 50 0.65 22.61 23.27
N ALA A 51 0.07 23.23 24.29
CA ALA A 51 -0.60 24.52 24.22
C ALA A 51 -0.41 25.29 25.53
N GLN A 52 -0.51 26.62 25.48
CA GLN A 52 -0.49 27.48 26.66
C GLN A 52 -1.76 27.31 27.48
N ASP A 53 -2.90 27.17 26.81
CA ASP A 53 -4.19 26.86 27.42
C ASP A 53 -4.47 25.36 27.37
N GLU A 54 -4.87 24.78 28.50
CA GLU A 54 -5.16 23.35 28.63
C GLU A 54 -6.31 22.90 27.69
N THR A 55 -7.32 23.75 27.50
CA THR A 55 -8.46 23.47 26.61
C THR A 55 -8.01 23.37 25.15
N ASN A 56 -7.12 24.27 24.72
CA ASN A 56 -6.53 24.22 23.39
C ASN A 56 -5.68 22.94 23.22
N GLY A 57 -4.95 22.54 24.25
CA GLY A 57 -4.21 21.27 24.27
C GLY A 57 -5.15 20.07 24.07
N GLN A 58 -6.27 20.03 24.79
CA GLN A 58 -7.28 19.00 24.62
C GLN A 58 -7.84 18.98 23.20
N TYR A 59 -8.14 20.14 22.61
CA TYR A 59 -8.59 20.19 21.22
C TYR A 59 -7.56 19.65 20.23
N LEU A 60 -6.26 19.86 20.45
CA LEU A 60 -5.22 19.28 19.61
C LEU A 60 -5.20 17.75 19.71
N TYR A 61 -5.34 17.19 20.92
CA TYR A 61 -5.50 15.75 21.10
C TYR A 61 -6.73 15.21 20.39
N ASP A 62 -7.89 15.88 20.52
CA ASP A 62 -9.12 15.48 19.84
C ASP A 62 -8.93 15.44 18.30
N MET A 63 -8.17 16.38 17.73
CA MET A 63 -7.86 16.38 16.29
C MET A 63 -6.98 15.20 15.87
N GLN A 64 -5.99 14.82 16.68
CA GLN A 64 -5.19 13.62 16.42
C GLN A 64 -6.04 12.36 16.54
N ASP A 65 -6.86 12.26 17.59
CA ASP A 65 -7.77 11.14 17.81
C ASP A 65 -8.73 10.93 16.63
N LEU A 66 -9.27 12.01 16.05
CA LEU A 66 -10.13 11.91 14.86
C LEU A 66 -9.44 11.22 13.69
N ILE A 67 -8.14 11.42 13.50
CA ILE A 67 -7.36 10.79 12.42
C ILE A 67 -6.96 9.37 12.79
N ASP A 68 -6.52 9.14 14.03
CA ASP A 68 -6.05 7.84 14.51
C ASP A 68 -7.15 6.76 14.50
N HIS A 69 -8.40 7.18 14.68
CA HIS A 69 -9.56 6.28 14.64
C HIS A 69 -10.12 6.03 13.24
N LEU A 70 -9.55 6.63 12.18
CA LEU A 70 -9.97 6.33 10.82
C LEU A 70 -9.58 4.89 10.40
N PRO A 71 -10.39 4.22 9.57
CA PRO A 71 -10.02 2.95 8.97
C PRO A 71 -8.70 3.06 8.19
N LYS A 72 -7.76 2.17 8.48
CA LYS A 72 -6.48 2.11 7.77
C LYS A 72 -6.67 1.49 6.39
N LEU A 73 -6.07 2.11 5.38
CA LEU A 73 -6.04 1.55 4.03
C LEU A 73 -5.06 0.38 3.95
N PRO A 74 -5.39 -0.69 3.22
CA PRO A 74 -4.45 -1.77 2.95
C PRO A 74 -3.27 -1.26 2.13
N GLU A 75 -2.11 -1.90 2.30
CA GLU A 75 -0.94 -1.60 1.48
C GLU A 75 -1.16 -2.02 0.03
N ILE A 76 -0.65 -1.22 -0.90
CA ILE A 76 -0.62 -1.57 -2.32
C ILE A 76 0.58 -2.49 -2.52
N GLN A 77 0.31 -3.71 -2.97
CA GLN A 77 1.31 -4.75 -3.16
C GLN A 77 1.33 -5.21 -4.62
N GLN A 78 2.52 -5.27 -5.19
CA GLN A 78 2.80 -5.80 -6.52
C GLN A 78 3.84 -6.90 -6.39
N GLN A 79 3.63 -8.02 -7.06
CA GLN A 79 4.59 -9.11 -7.15
C GLN A 79 4.54 -9.69 -8.56
N LYS A 80 5.67 -9.59 -9.26
CA LYS A 80 5.84 -10.27 -10.54
C LYS A 80 5.90 -11.78 -10.32
N LEU A 81 5.24 -12.51 -11.20
CA LEU A 81 5.27 -13.97 -11.17
C LEU A 81 6.68 -14.45 -11.48
N THR A 82 7.27 -15.16 -10.52
CA THR A 82 8.50 -15.92 -10.77
C THR A 82 8.10 -17.26 -11.39
N ILE A 83 8.73 -17.61 -12.52
CA ILE A 83 8.59 -18.96 -13.08
C ILE A 83 9.35 -19.91 -12.15
N PRO A 84 8.75 -21.01 -11.69
CA PRO A 84 9.47 -21.97 -10.85
C PRO A 84 10.59 -22.61 -11.66
N GLU A 85 11.79 -22.58 -11.08
CA GLU A 85 12.94 -23.36 -11.53
C GLU A 85 12.96 -24.66 -10.74
N PHE A 86 13.30 -25.76 -11.41
CA PHE A 86 13.31 -27.10 -10.83
C PHE A 86 14.72 -27.65 -10.83
N ASP A 87 15.14 -28.22 -9.72
CA ASP A 87 16.44 -28.86 -9.60
C ASP A 87 16.44 -30.24 -10.29
N GLU A 88 17.59 -30.62 -10.85
CA GLU A 88 17.79 -31.97 -11.37
C GLU A 88 17.77 -32.96 -10.21
N ILE A 89 16.93 -34.00 -10.32
CA ILE A 89 16.92 -35.09 -9.36
C ILE A 89 18.05 -36.05 -9.74
N GLU A 90 19.01 -36.24 -8.84
CA GLU A 90 20.14 -37.13 -9.08
C GLU A 90 19.70 -38.60 -9.14
N VAL A 91 20.38 -39.36 -10.00
CA VAL A 91 20.18 -40.82 -10.08
C VAL A 91 21.18 -41.52 -9.17
N GLY A 92 20.67 -42.23 -8.16
CA GLY A 92 21.46 -43.04 -7.25
C GLY A 92 22.07 -44.27 -7.94
N LEU A 93 23.28 -44.64 -7.52
CA LEU A 93 23.96 -45.85 -8.03
C LEU A 93 23.15 -47.11 -7.71
N THR A 94 22.52 -47.15 -6.55
CA THR A 94 21.72 -48.26 -6.01
C THR A 94 20.27 -48.30 -6.52
N ASP A 95 19.83 -47.29 -7.27
CA ASP A 95 18.43 -47.23 -7.72
C ASP A 95 18.10 -48.36 -8.71
N SER A 96 16.87 -48.87 -8.61
CA SER A 96 16.34 -49.86 -9.54
C SER A 96 16.22 -49.27 -10.95
N VAL A 97 16.11 -50.15 -11.95
CA VAL A 97 15.95 -49.72 -13.35
C VAL A 97 14.67 -48.89 -13.54
N GLU A 98 13.60 -49.22 -12.81
CA GLU A 98 12.33 -48.52 -12.79
C GLU A 98 12.47 -47.10 -12.21
N ILE A 99 13.14 -46.96 -11.06
CA ILE A 99 13.39 -45.66 -10.41
C ILE A 99 14.27 -44.78 -11.30
N LYS A 100 15.34 -45.33 -11.88
CA LYS A 100 16.21 -44.62 -12.84
C LYS A 100 15.43 -44.10 -14.05
N LYS A 101 14.50 -44.88 -14.60
CA LYS A 101 13.62 -44.45 -15.70
C LYS A 101 12.63 -43.37 -15.26
N PHE A 102 12.09 -43.49 -14.05
CA PHE A 102 11.17 -42.49 -13.48
C PHE A 102 11.88 -41.14 -13.29
N ILE A 103 13.04 -41.12 -12.64
CA ILE A 103 13.86 -39.91 -12.43
C ILE A 103 14.15 -39.20 -13.75
N ARG A 104 14.63 -39.92 -14.77
CA ARG A 104 14.90 -39.34 -16.10
C ARG A 104 13.67 -38.71 -16.73
N LYS A 105 12.50 -39.34 -16.58
CA LYS A 105 11.23 -38.83 -17.10
C LYS A 105 10.81 -37.55 -16.37
N VAL A 106 10.96 -37.53 -15.05
CA VAL A 106 10.68 -36.35 -14.21
C VAL A 106 11.63 -35.22 -14.60
N ASN A 107 12.95 -35.44 -14.62
CA ASN A 107 13.94 -34.42 -15.03
C ASN A 107 13.65 -33.88 -16.44
N TYR A 108 13.34 -34.74 -17.41
CA TYR A 108 12.97 -34.29 -18.77
C TYR A 108 11.73 -33.39 -18.79
N GLU A 109 10.74 -33.67 -17.95
CA GLU A 109 9.51 -32.87 -17.88
C GLU A 109 9.72 -31.50 -17.19
N PHE A 110 10.52 -31.46 -16.12
CA PHE A 110 10.62 -30.29 -15.24
C PHE A 110 11.81 -29.37 -15.53
N LEU A 111 12.97 -29.89 -15.93
CA LEU A 111 14.14 -29.05 -16.25
C LEU A 111 13.89 -28.13 -17.46
N GLY A 112 13.00 -28.55 -18.37
CA GLY A 112 12.56 -27.74 -19.51
C GLY A 112 11.26 -26.95 -19.27
N PHE A 113 10.77 -26.88 -18.02
CA PHE A 113 9.47 -26.26 -17.76
C PHE A 113 9.51 -24.76 -18.07
N HIS A 114 8.71 -24.37 -19.07
CA HIS A 114 8.46 -22.97 -19.37
C HIS A 114 6.98 -22.60 -19.15
N CYS A 115 6.74 -21.38 -18.71
CA CYS A 115 5.41 -20.79 -18.68
C CYS A 115 5.47 -19.36 -19.24
N ASN A 116 4.48 -19.00 -20.06
CA ASN A 116 4.38 -17.68 -20.65
C ASN A 116 3.44 -16.81 -19.80
N HIS A 117 4.01 -15.82 -19.10
CA HIS A 117 3.26 -14.89 -18.25
C HIS A 117 3.00 -13.52 -18.91
N LYS A 118 3.20 -13.36 -20.22
CA LYS A 118 3.09 -12.06 -20.93
C LYS A 118 1.81 -11.26 -20.65
N VAL A 119 0.68 -11.92 -20.39
CA VAL A 119 -0.58 -11.23 -20.05
C VAL A 119 -0.60 -10.80 -18.57
N MET A 120 -0.09 -11.64 -17.68
CA MET A 120 -0.02 -11.37 -16.24
C MET A 120 1.03 -10.29 -15.90
N ASP A 121 2.12 -10.23 -16.66
CA ASP A 121 3.13 -9.16 -16.55
C ASP A 121 2.56 -7.79 -16.97
N LYS A 122 1.67 -7.75 -17.96
CA LYS A 122 1.01 -6.50 -18.39
C LYS A 122 0.10 -5.92 -17.30
N ASP A 123 -0.66 -6.77 -16.62
CA ASP A 123 -1.51 -6.33 -15.50
C ASP A 123 -0.68 -5.89 -14.29
N CYS A 124 0.48 -6.52 -14.09
CA CYS A 124 1.47 -6.11 -13.10
C CYS A 124 2.10 -4.75 -13.45
N ASP A 125 2.36 -4.45 -14.72
CA ASP A 125 2.94 -3.17 -15.14
C ASP A 125 1.93 -1.99 -15.06
N MET A 126 0.63 -2.27 -14.87
CA MET A 126 -0.42 -1.25 -14.69
C MET A 126 -0.51 -0.69 -13.27
N VAL A 127 0.37 -1.09 -12.33
CA VAL A 127 0.36 -0.63 -10.93
C VAL A 127 0.35 0.89 -10.80
N TYR A 128 1.23 1.59 -11.51
CA TYR A 128 1.25 3.05 -11.49
C TYR A 128 -0.04 3.69 -11.99
N LYS A 129 -0.71 3.06 -12.96
CA LYS A 129 -2.02 3.52 -13.45
C LYS A 129 -3.08 3.32 -12.37
N ASN A 130 -3.15 2.13 -11.77
CA ASN A 130 -4.12 1.82 -10.72
C ASN A 130 -3.95 2.76 -9.51
N ILE A 131 -2.71 3.07 -9.16
CA ILE A 131 -2.36 4.05 -8.12
C ILE A 131 -2.83 5.45 -8.52
N SER A 132 -2.53 5.90 -9.74
CA SER A 132 -3.04 7.17 -10.27
C SER A 132 -4.58 7.24 -10.24
N ASP A 133 -5.26 6.15 -10.56
CA ASP A 133 -6.73 6.08 -10.59
C ASP A 133 -7.30 6.19 -9.17
N ILE A 134 -6.68 5.56 -8.17
CA ILE A 134 -7.02 5.76 -6.74
C ILE A 134 -6.92 7.24 -6.37
N TYR A 135 -5.81 7.92 -6.70
CA TYR A 135 -5.64 9.34 -6.36
C TYR A 135 -6.65 10.28 -7.02
N LYS A 136 -7.11 9.92 -8.23
CA LYS A 136 -8.10 10.71 -8.97
C LYS A 136 -9.54 10.45 -8.52
N SER A 137 -9.76 9.38 -7.76
CA SER A 137 -11.07 8.96 -7.29
C SER A 137 -11.75 10.02 -6.41
N GLY A 138 -13.09 10.02 -6.39
CA GLY A 138 -13.86 10.94 -5.56
C GLY A 138 -13.71 10.63 -4.07
N GLU A 139 -13.50 9.35 -3.77
CA GLU A 139 -13.30 8.80 -2.44
C GLU A 139 -11.98 9.29 -1.84
N PHE A 140 -10.89 9.24 -2.62
CA PHE A 140 -9.60 9.76 -2.17
C PHE A 140 -9.67 11.27 -1.92
N LYS A 141 -10.31 12.04 -2.81
CA LYS A 141 -10.53 13.47 -2.60
C LYS A 141 -11.35 13.76 -1.34
N THR A 142 -12.36 12.93 -1.06
CA THR A 142 -13.17 13.05 0.16
C THR A 142 -12.31 12.86 1.41
N TYR A 143 -11.47 11.83 1.42
CA TYR A 143 -10.51 11.60 2.49
C TYR A 143 -9.49 12.74 2.62
N ASP A 144 -8.87 13.17 1.53
CA ASP A 144 -7.88 14.26 1.53
C ASP A 144 -8.48 15.60 2.02
N ASN A 145 -9.73 15.88 1.65
CA ASN A 145 -10.46 17.05 2.12
C ASN A 145 -10.73 17.00 3.63
N PHE A 146 -11.10 15.83 4.17
CA PHE A 146 -11.30 15.67 5.60
C PHE A 146 -10.01 15.87 6.40
N VAL A 147 -8.89 15.27 5.96
CA VAL A 147 -7.58 15.48 6.60
C VAL A 147 -7.16 16.96 6.52
N SER A 148 -7.49 17.64 5.42
CA SER A 148 -7.23 19.09 5.28
C SER A 148 -8.08 19.93 6.24
N LEU A 149 -9.36 19.58 6.43
CA LEU A 149 -10.25 20.23 7.41
C LEU A 149 -9.72 20.10 8.84
N VAL A 150 -9.28 18.89 9.22
CA VAL A 150 -8.66 18.64 10.54
C VAL A 150 -7.37 19.44 10.69
N ALA A 151 -6.52 19.50 9.65
CA ALA A 151 -5.30 20.29 9.67
C ALA A 151 -5.55 21.80 9.81
N GLU A 152 -6.60 22.32 9.17
CA GLU A 152 -7.04 23.71 9.35
C GLU A 152 -7.52 23.98 10.78
N CYS A 153 -8.23 23.03 11.41
CA CYS A 153 -8.62 23.15 12.81
C CYS A 153 -7.40 23.25 13.73
N VAL A 154 -6.43 22.34 13.58
CA VAL A 154 -5.16 22.37 14.31
C VAL A 154 -4.46 23.71 14.14
N TRP A 155 -4.39 24.23 12.92
CA TRP A 155 -3.78 25.52 12.66
C TRP A 155 -4.49 26.65 13.41
N GLN A 156 -5.83 26.67 13.40
CA GLN A 156 -6.62 27.67 14.12
C GLN A 156 -6.43 27.58 15.64
N ILE A 157 -6.40 26.37 16.19
CA ILE A 157 -6.16 26.15 17.61
C ILE A 157 -4.81 26.76 17.99
N ARG A 158 -3.75 26.41 17.24
CA ARG A 158 -2.39 26.95 17.45
C ARG A 158 -2.33 28.48 17.29
N ASP A 159 -3.04 29.05 16.32
CA ASP A 159 -3.11 30.52 16.13
C ASP A 159 -3.84 31.23 17.28
N LYS A 160 -4.94 30.66 17.79
CA LYS A 160 -5.68 31.21 18.95
C LYS A 160 -4.85 31.11 20.23
N ASP A 161 -4.24 29.96 20.45
CA ASP A 161 -3.38 29.70 21.61
C ASP A 161 -2.21 30.70 21.67
N ARG A 162 -1.53 30.93 20.54
CA ARG A 162 -0.46 31.94 20.44
C ARG A 162 -0.93 33.36 20.79
N ARG A 163 -2.21 33.66 20.59
CA ARG A 163 -2.83 34.95 20.92
C ARG A 163 -3.39 35.01 22.35
N GLY A 164 -3.15 33.97 23.16
CA GLY A 164 -3.69 33.84 24.52
C GLY A 164 -5.21 33.69 24.54
N LYS A 165 -5.79 33.04 23.53
CA LYS A 165 -7.23 32.82 23.40
C LYS A 165 -7.55 31.34 23.25
N VAL A 166 -8.70 30.93 23.79
CA VAL A 166 -9.27 29.60 23.56
C VAL A 166 -9.94 29.57 22.18
N TRP A 167 -9.77 28.46 21.46
CA TRP A 167 -10.45 28.22 20.19
C TRP A 167 -11.93 27.85 20.41
N ASN A 168 -12.84 28.55 19.72
CA ASN A 168 -14.29 28.40 19.91
C ASN A 168 -14.93 27.49 18.85
N GLU A 169 -14.24 26.43 18.42
CA GLU A 169 -14.76 25.34 17.57
C GLU A 169 -15.38 25.72 16.20
N GLN A 170 -15.08 26.89 15.64
CA GLN A 170 -15.77 27.40 14.45
C GLN A 170 -15.72 26.50 13.20
N ILE A 171 -14.63 25.73 13.02
CA ILE A 171 -14.40 24.87 11.83
C ILE A 171 -14.39 23.37 12.20
N ARG A 172 -14.86 23.01 13.40
CA ARG A 172 -14.78 21.62 13.87
C ARG A 172 -15.39 20.63 12.87
N PRO A 173 -14.72 19.51 12.56
CA PRO A 173 -15.26 18.50 11.66
C PRO A 173 -16.62 18.00 12.16
N ALA A 174 -17.64 18.09 11.32
CA ALA A 174 -18.97 17.59 11.64
C ALA A 174 -19.00 16.05 11.58
N MET A 175 -19.88 15.43 12.37
CA MET A 175 -20.08 13.96 12.34
C MET A 175 -20.39 13.45 10.92
N PHE A 176 -21.16 14.23 10.14
CA PHE A 176 -21.47 13.91 8.76
C PHE A 176 -20.22 13.79 7.87
N GLU A 177 -19.25 14.69 8.00
CA GLU A 177 -17.99 14.64 7.24
C GLU A 177 -17.14 13.44 7.65
N LEU A 178 -17.11 13.11 8.94
CA LEU A 178 -16.44 11.91 9.46
C LEU A 178 -17.06 10.64 8.86
N LYS A 179 -18.40 10.51 8.90
CA LYS A 179 -19.10 9.35 8.33
C LYS A 179 -18.82 9.20 6.84
N LYS A 180 -18.92 10.29 6.08
CA LYS A 180 -18.63 10.31 4.64
C LYS A 180 -17.18 9.89 4.34
N THR A 181 -16.24 10.28 5.19
CA THR A 181 -14.83 9.91 5.09
C THR A 181 -14.62 8.42 5.36
N ILE A 182 -15.29 7.87 6.38
CA ILE A 182 -15.25 6.43 6.68
C ILE A 182 -15.80 5.63 5.49
N ASP A 183 -16.94 6.03 4.94
CA ASP A 183 -17.55 5.36 3.77
C ASP A 183 -16.59 5.39 2.56
N ALA A 184 -15.94 6.53 2.31
CA ALA A 184 -14.93 6.67 1.26
C ALA A 184 -13.71 5.76 1.48
N LEU A 185 -13.19 5.67 2.71
CA LEU A 185 -12.06 4.80 3.06
C LEU A 185 -12.39 3.31 2.86
N VAL A 186 -13.62 2.89 3.16
CA VAL A 186 -14.07 1.51 2.90
C VAL A 186 -14.07 1.19 1.40
N VAL A 187 -14.55 2.11 0.57
CA VAL A 187 -14.53 1.94 -0.90
C VAL A 187 -13.09 1.88 -1.42
N LEU A 188 -12.21 2.77 -0.95
CA LEU A 188 -10.79 2.78 -1.30
C LEU A 188 -10.10 1.46 -0.92
N ALA A 189 -10.37 0.94 0.29
CA ALA A 189 -9.83 -0.35 0.72
C ALA A 189 -10.27 -1.51 -0.20
N GLY A 190 -11.53 -1.49 -0.65
CA GLY A 190 -12.04 -2.43 -1.64
C GLY A 190 -11.34 -2.33 -3.00
N GLN A 191 -11.13 -1.10 -3.49
CA GLN A 191 -10.41 -0.84 -4.74
C GLN A 191 -8.96 -1.32 -4.68
N ILE A 192 -8.23 -0.98 -3.60
CA ILE A 192 -6.85 -1.42 -3.39
C ILE A 192 -6.77 -2.95 -3.34
N SER A 193 -7.69 -3.59 -2.62
CA SER A 193 -7.75 -5.07 -2.54
C SER A 193 -7.98 -5.70 -3.91
N MET A 194 -8.89 -5.14 -4.72
CA MET A 194 -9.13 -5.59 -6.10
C MET A 194 -7.88 -5.42 -6.97
N TYR A 195 -7.16 -4.31 -6.86
CA TYR A 195 -5.92 -4.10 -7.61
C TYR A 195 -4.82 -5.06 -7.17
N ASN A 196 -4.62 -5.24 -5.86
CA ASN A 196 -3.66 -6.20 -5.34
C ASN A 196 -3.93 -7.62 -5.86
N ALA A 197 -5.19 -8.04 -5.96
CA ALA A 197 -5.53 -9.34 -6.53
C ALA A 197 -5.12 -9.49 -8.01
N LYS A 198 -5.14 -8.41 -8.78
CA LYS A 198 -4.70 -8.39 -10.20
C LYS A 198 -3.18 -8.29 -10.34
N MET A 199 -2.54 -7.54 -9.44
CA MET A 199 -1.10 -7.22 -9.49
C MET A 199 -0.21 -8.26 -8.79
N ASN A 200 -0.83 -9.24 -8.10
CA ASN A 200 -0.20 -10.43 -7.55
C ASN A 200 -0.78 -11.71 -8.20
N PRO A 201 -0.64 -11.86 -9.53
CA PRO A 201 -1.26 -12.94 -10.26
C PRO A 201 -0.72 -14.31 -9.83
N GLN A 202 -1.57 -15.34 -9.80
CA GLN A 202 -1.16 -16.71 -9.55
C GLN A 202 -1.33 -17.57 -10.81
N CYS A 203 -0.25 -18.21 -11.25
CA CYS A 203 -0.31 -19.09 -12.40
C CYS A 203 -0.66 -20.52 -11.97
N SER A 204 -1.86 -20.98 -12.34
CA SER A 204 -2.34 -22.34 -12.06
C SER A 204 -1.41 -23.42 -12.65
N LYS A 205 -0.84 -23.16 -13.84
CA LYS A 205 0.13 -24.04 -14.50
C LYS A 205 1.41 -24.17 -13.69
N CYS A 206 2.01 -23.06 -13.25
CA CYS A 206 3.19 -23.08 -12.39
C CYS A 206 2.93 -23.77 -11.05
N LYS A 207 1.77 -23.48 -10.42
CA LYS A 207 1.37 -24.16 -9.17
C LYS A 207 1.14 -25.66 -9.36
N ALA A 208 0.59 -26.08 -10.49
CA ALA A 208 0.41 -27.50 -10.79
C ALA A 208 1.75 -28.20 -11.05
N ALA A 209 2.65 -27.57 -11.81
CA ALA A 209 3.99 -28.09 -12.04
C ALA A 209 4.77 -28.26 -10.73
N MET A 210 4.74 -27.25 -9.85
CA MET A 210 5.42 -27.32 -8.56
C MET A 210 4.87 -28.43 -7.66
N ARG A 211 3.54 -28.58 -7.60
CA ARG A 211 2.93 -29.71 -6.87
C ARG A 211 3.30 -31.06 -7.45
N LYS A 212 3.34 -31.18 -8.78
CA LYS A 212 3.68 -32.43 -9.46
C LYS A 212 5.14 -32.81 -9.25
N TYR A 213 6.07 -31.86 -9.35
CA TYR A 213 7.49 -32.09 -9.03
C TYR A 213 7.68 -32.53 -7.58
N ASN A 214 7.08 -31.80 -6.62
CA ASN A 214 7.18 -32.16 -5.20
C ASN A 214 6.62 -33.55 -4.89
N TYR A 215 5.55 -33.94 -5.58
CA TYR A 215 5.02 -35.31 -5.49
C TYR A 215 6.01 -36.32 -6.06
N SER A 216 6.58 -36.06 -7.25
CA SER A 216 7.57 -36.94 -7.86
C SER A 216 8.81 -37.13 -6.98
N VAL A 217 9.34 -36.06 -6.37
CA VAL A 217 10.47 -36.12 -5.43
C VAL A 217 10.11 -36.97 -4.20
N LYS A 218 8.87 -36.87 -3.70
CA LYS A 218 8.42 -37.64 -2.54
C LYS A 218 8.31 -39.15 -2.80
N GLU A 219 8.02 -39.54 -4.04
CA GLU A 219 7.84 -40.95 -4.43
C GLU A 219 9.17 -41.68 -4.71
N ILE A 220 10.26 -40.93 -4.89
CA ILE A 220 11.62 -41.43 -5.10
C ILE A 220 12.25 -41.72 -3.75
#